data_AF-A0A965NQL0-F1
#
_entry.id   AF-A0A965NQL0-F1
#
_cell.length_a   1.000
_cell.length_b   1.000
_cell.length_c   1.000
_cell.angle_alpha   90.00
_cell.angle_beta   90.00
_cell.angle_gamma   90.00
#
_symmetry.space_group_name_H-M   'P 1'
#
loop_
_entity.id
_entity.type
_entity.pdbx_description
1 polymer ?
#
loop_
_entity_poly.entity_id
_entity_poly.type
_entity_poly.pdbx_seq_one_letter_code
_entity_poly.pdbx_strand_id
1 'polypeptide(L)'
;ERLASAYESLEARIARLMEAEELNKIRPDLDGAAVMQLLNLKPSATVGKALDFLLELRLERGPLGEEAATEELLAWWEKFSASQ
;
A
#
# COMPACT_ATOMS: atom_id res chain seq x y z
N GLU A 1 11.67 -29.20 12.34
CA GLU A 1 10.33 -28.70 12.71
C GLU A 1 10.50 -27.57 13.72
N ARG A 2 9.98 -26.36 13.64
CA ARG A 2 9.16 -25.64 12.67
C ARG A 2 9.79 -24.25 12.51
N LEU A 3 10.00 -23.82 11.27
CA LEU A 3 10.42 -22.47 10.88
C LEU A 3 9.25 -21.48 11.15
N ALA A 4 8.88 -21.30 12.40
CA ALA A 4 7.70 -20.52 12.81
C ALA A 4 8.02 -19.46 13.88
N SER A 5 9.30 -19.21 14.18
CA SER A 5 9.72 -18.41 15.35
C SER A 5 10.46 -17.11 15.01
N ALA A 6 10.66 -16.79 13.73
CA ALA A 6 11.43 -15.59 13.31
C ALA A 6 10.59 -14.46 12.71
N TYR A 7 9.28 -14.66 12.52
CA TYR A 7 8.40 -13.68 11.86
C TYR A 7 7.49 -12.90 12.82
N GLU A 8 7.62 -13.09 14.13
CA GLU A 8 6.68 -12.54 15.11
C GLU A 8 7.16 -11.24 15.79
N SER A 9 8.32 -10.67 15.41
CA SER A 9 8.99 -9.60 16.19
C SER A 9 9.39 -8.35 15.39
N LEU A 10 8.76 -8.07 14.25
CA LEU A 10 8.98 -6.80 13.53
C LEU A 10 7.71 -6.00 13.21
N GLU A 11 6.52 -6.60 13.32
CA GLU A 11 5.26 -5.93 12.94
C GLU A 11 4.74 -4.93 13.99
N ALA A 12 5.14 -5.07 15.26
CA ALA A 12 4.66 -4.20 16.34
C ALA A 12 5.34 -2.82 16.41
N ARG A 13 6.42 -2.58 15.66
CA ARG A 13 7.16 -1.30 15.68
C ARG A 13 6.81 -0.34 14.55
N ILE A 14 6.23 -0.84 13.45
CA ILE A 14 5.93 0.00 12.28
C ILE A 14 4.60 0.75 12.46
N ALA A 15 3.68 0.23 13.28
CA ALA A 15 2.38 0.87 13.54
C ALA A 15 2.46 2.14 14.43
N ARG A 16 3.57 2.40 15.14
CA ARG A 16 3.67 3.51 16.11
C ARG A 16 4.35 4.78 15.59
N LEU A 17 4.79 4.84 14.33
CA LEU A 17 5.42 6.05 13.75
C LEU A 17 4.53 6.78 12.74
N MET A 18 3.27 6.36 12.53
CA MET A 18 2.32 7.04 11.65
C MET A 18 1.43 8.08 12.35
N GLU A 19 1.77 8.45 13.60
CA GLU A 19 1.06 9.49 14.36
C GLU A 19 1.83 10.83 14.39
N ALA A 20 2.97 10.93 13.68
CA ALA A 20 3.89 12.07 13.80
C ALA A 20 3.87 13.10 12.65
N GLU A 21 3.00 12.98 11.65
CA GLU A 21 2.88 14.01 10.60
C GLU A 21 1.43 14.19 10.17
N GLU A 22 0.77 15.20 10.74
CA GLU A 22 -0.58 15.62 10.34
C GLU A 22 -0.67 16.18 8.90
N LEU A 23 0.40 16.20 8.08
CA LEU A 23 0.57 17.23 7.04
C LEU A 23 1.33 16.82 5.78
N ASN A 24 0.91 15.75 5.09
CA ASN A 24 0.90 15.81 3.63
C ASN A 24 -0.56 15.77 3.16
N LYS A 25 -1.03 16.93 2.71
CA LYS A 25 -2.45 17.30 2.50
C LYS A 25 -3.17 16.51 1.38
N ILE A 26 -2.54 15.48 0.82
CA ILE A 26 -3.09 14.67 -0.26
C ILE A 26 -2.94 13.21 0.16
N ARG A 27 -4.07 12.56 0.47
CA ARG A 27 -4.14 11.14 0.79
C ARG A 27 -4.57 10.38 -0.46
N PRO A 28 -3.97 9.25 -0.82
CA PRO A 28 -4.49 8.40 -1.89
C PRO A 28 -5.94 7.99 -1.60
N ASP A 29 -6.68 7.62 -2.64
CA ASP A 29 -8.07 7.17 -2.50
C ASP A 29 -8.18 5.80 -1.81
N LEU A 30 -7.09 5.03 -1.75
CA LEU A 30 -6.98 3.77 -1.01
C LEU A 30 -5.89 3.85 0.05
N ASP A 31 -6.13 3.25 1.21
CA ASP A 31 -5.14 3.13 2.29
C ASP A 31 -4.33 1.83 2.22
N GLY A 32 -3.31 1.72 3.08
CA GLY A 32 -2.43 0.55 3.09
C GLY A 32 -3.16 -0.76 3.43
N ALA A 33 -4.24 -0.70 4.20
CA ALA A 33 -5.03 -1.87 4.54
C ALA A 33 -5.81 -2.37 3.32
N ALA A 34 -6.47 -1.46 2.60
CA ALA A 34 -7.17 -1.76 1.35
C ALA A 34 -6.21 -2.34 0.30
N VAL A 35 -5.04 -1.74 0.12
CA VAL A 35 -3.99 -2.26 -0.79
C VAL A 35 -3.59 -3.70 -0.42
N MET A 36 -3.33 -3.97 0.87
CA MET A 36 -2.96 -5.32 1.32
C MET A 36 -4.07 -6.32 1.06
N GLN A 37 -5.33 -5.96 1.29
CA GLN A 37 -6.48 -6.84 1.04
C GLN A 37 -6.69 -7.10 -0.45
N LEU A 38 -6.68 -6.06 -1.28
CA LEU A 38 -6.91 -6.14 -2.72
C LEU A 38 -5.84 -6.96 -3.44
N LEU A 39 -4.58 -6.75 -3.07
CA LEU A 39 -3.43 -7.43 -3.68
C LEU A 39 -3.06 -8.74 -2.96
N ASN A 40 -3.78 -9.09 -1.89
CA ASN A 40 -3.48 -10.21 -0.99
C ASN A 40 -2.01 -10.22 -0.53
N LEU A 41 -1.51 -9.05 -0.17
CA LEU A 41 -0.12 -8.83 0.25
C LEU A 41 0.00 -8.77 1.77
N LYS A 42 1.14 -9.26 2.25
CA LYS A 42 1.58 -9.01 3.63
C LYS A 42 2.23 -7.62 3.74
N PRO A 43 2.29 -7.03 4.94
CA PRO A 43 3.03 -5.79 5.18
C PRO A 43 4.46 -5.89 4.63
N SER A 44 4.78 -5.05 3.64
CA SER A 44 6.05 -5.12 2.90
C SER A 44 6.36 -3.82 2.17
N ALA A 45 7.60 -3.66 1.69
CA ALA A 45 8.00 -2.50 0.89
C ALA A 45 7.14 -2.32 -0.39
N THR A 46 6.57 -3.42 -0.89
CA THR A 46 5.64 -3.41 -2.02
C THR A 46 4.37 -2.64 -1.74
N VAL A 47 3.85 -2.70 -0.51
CA VAL A 47 2.67 -1.91 -0.08
C VAL A 47 2.99 -0.42 -0.14
N GLY A 48 4.21 -0.02 0.25
CA GLY A 48 4.68 1.37 0.10
C GLY A 48 4.68 1.83 -1.35
N LYS A 49 5.23 1.00 -2.27
CA LYS A 49 5.23 1.31 -3.71
C LYS A 49 3.82 1.44 -4.30
N ALA A 50 2.89 0.61 -3.85
CA ALA A 50 1.49 0.70 -4.24
C ALA A 50 0.84 2.00 -3.76
N LEU A 51 1.11 2.42 -2.52
CA LEU A 51 0.64 3.69 -1.97
C LEU A 51 1.25 4.90 -2.70
N ASP A 52 2.54 4.84 -3.04
CA ASP A 52 3.21 5.87 -3.84
C ASP A 52 2.56 6.00 -5.23
N PHE A 53 2.30 4.88 -5.90
CA PHE A 53 1.58 4.85 -7.17
C PHE A 53 0.19 5.50 -7.06
N LEU A 54 -0.57 5.16 -6.03
CA LEU A 54 -1.90 5.74 -5.80
C LEU A 54 -1.85 7.24 -5.50
N LEU A 55 -0.79 7.69 -4.84
CA LEU A 55 -0.57 9.11 -4.58
C LEU A 55 -0.23 9.86 -5.87
N GLU A 56 0.67 9.32 -6.71
CA GLU A 56 0.99 9.86 -8.03
C GLU A 56 -0.26 9.94 -8.91
N LEU A 57 -1.05 8.86 -8.95
CA LEU A 57 -2.30 8.80 -9.70
C LEU A 57 -3.28 9.91 -9.26
N ARG A 58 -3.37 10.16 -7.96
CA ARG A 58 -4.20 11.25 -7.41
C ARG A 58 -3.67 12.63 -7.76
N LEU A 59 -2.34 12.81 -7.84
CA LEU A 59 -1.73 14.08 -8.26
C LEU A 59 -1.98 14.36 -9.74
N GLU A 60 -1.95 13.34 -10.58
CA GLU A 60 -2.15 13.47 -12.04
C GLU A 60 -3.61 13.62 -12.43
N ARG A 61 -4.49 12.78 -11.88
CA ARG A 61 -5.90 12.70 -12.30
C ARG A 61 -6.88 13.34 -11.33
N GLY A 62 -6.41 13.77 -10.16
CA GLY A 62 -7.28 14.22 -9.07
C GLY A 62 -7.94 13.04 -8.34
N PRO A 63 -8.95 13.30 -7.49
CA PRO A 63 -9.68 12.25 -6.77
C PRO A 63 -10.48 11.39 -7.76
N LEU A 64 -10.18 10.09 -7.80
CA LEU A 64 -10.86 9.12 -8.67
C LEU A 64 -11.94 8.33 -7.93
N GLY A 65 -11.83 8.27 -6.60
CA GLY A 65 -12.68 7.42 -5.76
C GLY A 65 -12.16 5.99 -5.67
N GLU A 66 -12.70 5.25 -4.71
CA GLU A 66 -12.21 3.94 -4.28
C GLU A 66 -12.21 2.89 -5.42
N GLU A 67 -13.30 2.82 -6.20
CA GLU A 67 -13.45 1.84 -7.29
C GLU A 67 -12.43 2.07 -8.40
N ALA A 68 -12.35 3.28 -8.94
CA ALA A 68 -11.42 3.60 -10.02
C ALA A 68 -9.95 3.49 -9.56
N ALA A 69 -9.64 3.87 -8.32
CA ALA A 69 -8.32 3.68 -7.73
C ALA A 69 -7.97 2.18 -7.59
N THR A 70 -8.96 1.33 -7.28
CA THR A 70 -8.79 -0.12 -7.19
C THR A 70 -8.47 -0.73 -8.55
N GLU A 71 -9.19 -0.34 -9.59
CA GLU A 71 -8.94 -0.83 -10.96
C GLU A 71 -7.52 -0.46 -11.43
N GLU A 72 -7.11 0.80 -11.22
CA GLU A 72 -5.78 1.27 -11.58
C GLU A 72 -4.69 0.58 -10.73
N LEU A 73 -4.94 0.33 -9.44
CA LEU A 73 -4.03 -0.41 -8.56
C LEU A 73 -3.81 -1.84 -9.04
N LEU A 74 -4.89 -2.55 -9.40
CA LEU A 74 -4.80 -3.92 -9.91
C LEU A 74 -4.05 -3.96 -11.25
N ALA A 75 -4.36 -3.05 -12.16
CA ALA A 75 -3.68 -2.95 -13.45
C ALA A 75 -2.19 -2.61 -13.31
N TRP A 76 -1.83 -1.75 -12.37
CA TRP A 76 -0.44 -1.47 -12.01
C TRP A 76 0.22 -2.71 -11.41
N TRP A 77 -0.46 -3.42 -10.51
CA TRP A 77 0.07 -4.60 -9.84
C TRP A 77 0.40 -5.72 -10.82
N GLU A 78 -0.44 -5.97 -11.82
CA GLU A 78 -0.15 -6.96 -12.87
C GLU A 78 1.15 -6.64 -13.61
N LYS A 79 1.38 -5.38 -13.96
CA LYS A 79 2.61 -4.93 -14.65
C LYS A 79 3.83 -4.98 -13.73
N PHE A 80 3.66 -4.56 -12.48
CA PHE A 80 4.70 -4.52 -11.47
C PHE A 80 5.17 -5.94 -11.10
N SER A 81 4.23 -6.86 -10.86
CA SER A 81 4.53 -8.25 -10.50
C SER A 81 5.10 -9.06 -11.65
N ALA A 82 4.71 -8.76 -12.90
CA ALA A 82 5.29 -9.39 -14.09
C ALA A 82 6.75 -8.94 -14.36
N SER A 83 7.17 -7.80 -13.81
CA SER A 83 8.50 -7.22 -14.01
C SER A 83 9.49 -7.51 -12.87
N GLN A 84 9.05 -8.23 -11.83
CA GLN A 84 9.79 -8.59 -10.62
C GLN A 84 10.23 -10.05 -10.63
#